data_AF-A0A1G5JK06-F1
#
_entry.id   AF-A0A1G5JK06-F1
#
_cell.length_a   1.000
_cell.length_b   1.000
_cell.length_c   1.000
_cell.angle_alpha   90.00
_cell.angle_beta   90.00
_cell.angle_gamma   90.00
#
_symmetry.space_group_name_H-M   'P 1'
#
loop_
_entity.id
_entity.type
_entity.pdbx_description
1 polymer ?
#
loop_
_entity_poly.entity_id
_entity_poly.type
_entity_poly.pdbx_seq_one_letter_code
_entity_poly.pdbx_strand_id
1 'polypeptide(L)'
;MKVVINTNHENKDHYTELYNIIKRSEEDLLNHIPNLQEISVDVARITSSIASNLYGVITKHTLVDDESQLHISVKYRTDPTPEQIAKGVTQELKHIKEKYY
;
A
#
# COMPACT_ATOMS: atom_id res chain seq x y z
N MET A 1 5.93 -14.52 -4.75
CA MET A 1 6.15 -13.13 -4.31
C MET A 1 6.04 -13.02 -2.79
N LYS A 2 6.92 -12.25 -2.14
CA LYS A 2 6.90 -11.98 -0.68
C LYS A 2 6.07 -10.72 -0.42
N VAL A 3 5.26 -10.72 0.64
CA VAL A 3 4.50 -9.53 1.07
C VAL A 3 4.97 -9.13 2.46
N VAL A 4 5.38 -7.88 2.60
CA VAL A 4 5.87 -7.28 3.84
C VAL A 4 4.93 -6.13 4.19
N ILE A 5 4.42 -6.11 5.42
CA ILE A 5 3.60 -5.01 5.92
C ILE A 5 4.36 -4.38 7.08
N ASN A 6 4.90 -3.20 6.83
CA ASN A 6 5.60 -2.39 7.81
C ASN A 6 4.65 -1.33 8.34
N THR A 7 4.60 -1.17 9.66
CA THR A 7 3.81 -0.10 10.24
C THR A 7 4.29 0.26 11.62
N ASN A 8 4.09 1.52 11.95
CA ASN A 8 4.29 2.04 13.30
C ASN A 8 2.98 2.06 14.10
N HIS A 9 1.90 1.48 13.56
CA HIS A 9 0.58 1.42 14.18
C HIS A 9 0.45 0.15 15.03
N GLU A 10 -0.06 0.26 16.27
CA GLU A 10 -0.13 -0.88 17.19
C GLU A 10 -1.20 -1.93 16.82
N ASN A 11 -2.18 -1.55 15.98
CA ASN A 11 -3.30 -2.42 15.66
C ASN A 11 -2.96 -3.46 14.59
N LYS A 12 -2.66 -4.69 15.04
CA LYS A 12 -2.20 -5.80 14.19
C LYS A 12 -3.30 -6.46 13.36
N ASP A 13 -4.56 -6.31 13.75
CA ASP A 13 -5.69 -6.91 13.03
C ASP A 13 -5.86 -6.33 11.62
N HIS A 14 -5.34 -5.12 11.40
CA HIS A 14 -5.33 -4.45 10.09
C HIS A 14 -4.47 -5.18 9.03
N TYR A 15 -3.51 -6.03 9.44
CA TYR A 15 -2.55 -6.66 8.52
C TYR A 15 -3.13 -7.81 7.74
N THR A 16 -4.05 -8.58 8.34
CA THR A 16 -4.64 -9.74 7.69
C THR A 16 -5.46 -9.33 6.46
N GLU A 17 -6.25 -8.26 6.60
CA GLU A 17 -7.05 -7.73 5.49
C GLU A 17 -6.17 -7.17 4.38
N LEU A 18 -5.17 -6.36 4.71
CA LEU A 18 -4.19 -5.82 3.75
C LEU A 18 -3.45 -6.93 3.00
N TYR A 19 -2.97 -7.94 3.72
CA TYR A 19 -2.30 -9.09 3.15
C TYR A 19 -3.20 -9.81 2.15
N ASN A 20 -4.47 -10.05 2.52
CA ASN A 20 -5.45 -10.72 1.65
C ASN A 20 -5.74 -9.91 0.38
N ILE A 21 -5.84 -8.58 0.48
CA ILE A 21 -6.05 -7.69 -0.68
C ILE A 21 -4.87 -7.78 -1.65
N ILE A 22 -3.65 -7.72 -1.15
CA ILE A 22 -2.42 -7.81 -1.95
C ILE A 22 -2.32 -9.19 -2.59
N LYS A 23 -2.54 -10.26 -1.81
CA LYS A 23 -2.51 -11.63 -2.31
C LYS A 23 -3.51 -11.90 -3.42
N ARG A 24 -4.73 -11.35 -3.32
CA ARG A 24 -5.73 -11.43 -4.39
C ARG A 24 -5.31 -10.69 -5.67
N SER A 25 -4.40 -9.74 -5.56
CA SER A 25 -3.87 -8.97 -6.69
C SER A 25 -2.51 -9.48 -7.18
N GLU A 26 -1.95 -10.53 -6.56
CA GLU A 26 -0.59 -11.03 -6.87
C GLU A 26 -0.45 -11.47 -8.33
N GLU A 27 -1.37 -12.28 -8.82
CA GLU A 27 -1.30 -12.79 -10.20
C GLU A 27 -1.38 -11.64 -11.21
N ASP A 28 -2.32 -10.71 -11.00
CA ASP A 28 -2.42 -9.53 -11.85
C ASP A 28 -1.14 -8.69 -11.80
N LEU A 29 -0.58 -8.44 -10.62
CA LEU A 29 0.64 -7.65 -10.49
C LEU A 29 1.82 -8.33 -11.18
N LEU A 30 1.96 -9.65 -11.06
CA LEU A 30 3.00 -10.42 -11.75
C LEU A 30 2.82 -10.43 -13.27
N ASN A 31 1.59 -10.40 -13.76
CA ASN A 31 1.32 -10.31 -15.20
C ASN A 31 1.78 -8.97 -15.79
N HIS A 32 1.72 -7.88 -15.01
CA HIS A 32 2.09 -6.54 -15.47
C HIS A 32 3.53 -6.15 -15.08
N ILE A 33 4.06 -6.71 -13.99
CA ILE A 33 5.41 -6.47 -13.48
C ILE A 33 6.06 -7.86 -13.27
N PRO A 34 6.57 -8.50 -14.34
CA PRO A 34 7.01 -9.90 -14.29
C PRO A 34 8.18 -10.16 -13.33
N ASN A 35 8.99 -9.13 -13.09
CA ASN A 35 10.15 -9.21 -12.20
C ASN A 35 9.78 -8.99 -10.73
N LEU A 36 8.51 -8.75 -10.40
CA LEU A 36 8.10 -8.41 -9.05
C LEU A 36 8.30 -9.59 -8.08
N GLN A 37 9.18 -9.42 -7.12
CA GLN A 37 9.52 -10.42 -6.11
C GLN A 37 8.96 -10.07 -4.74
N GLU A 38 8.88 -8.78 -4.41
CA GLU A 38 8.42 -8.29 -3.11
C GLU A 38 7.41 -7.15 -3.23
N ILE A 39 6.40 -7.16 -2.36
CA ILE A 39 5.53 -6.01 -2.12
C ILE A 39 5.69 -5.59 -0.67
N SER A 40 6.09 -4.35 -0.44
CA SER A 40 6.12 -3.72 0.88
C SER A 40 4.99 -2.71 1.02
N VAL A 41 4.27 -2.75 2.13
CA VAL A 41 3.28 -1.73 2.49
C VAL A 41 3.71 -1.04 3.76
N ASP A 42 3.96 0.26 3.68
CA ASP A 42 4.42 1.08 4.78
C ASP A 42 3.32 2.01 5.25
N VAL A 43 2.76 1.73 6.43
CA VAL A 43 1.66 2.49 7.04
C VAL A 43 2.23 3.42 8.12
N ALA A 44 2.28 4.71 7.82
CA ALA A 44 2.96 5.71 8.66
C ALA A 44 2.11 6.96 8.92
N ARG A 45 2.19 7.45 10.17
CA ARG A 45 1.57 8.73 10.55
C ARG A 45 2.45 9.91 10.10
N ILE A 46 1.87 10.88 9.40
CA ILE A 46 2.53 12.14 9.07
C ILE A 46 2.27 13.16 10.19
N THR A 47 3.33 13.74 10.72
CA THR A 47 3.30 14.82 11.71
C THR A 47 3.56 16.21 11.13
N SER A 48 3.87 16.31 9.83
CA SER A 48 4.19 17.57 9.15
C SER A 48 2.97 18.49 9.00
N SER A 49 3.16 19.77 9.33
CA SER A 49 2.17 20.86 9.28
C SER A 49 1.77 21.29 7.85
N ILE A 50 2.48 20.84 6.82
CA ILE A 50 2.19 21.12 5.40
C ILE A 50 0.95 20.33 4.91
N ALA A 51 0.57 19.28 5.65
CA ALA A 51 -0.57 18.40 5.38
C ALA A 51 -1.89 18.91 6.02
N SER A 52 -2.07 20.23 6.10
CA SER A 52 -3.12 20.87 6.90
C SER A 52 -4.56 20.48 6.52
N ASN A 53 -4.79 19.98 5.30
CA ASN A 53 -6.11 19.57 4.79
C ASN A 53 -6.28 18.06 4.54
N LEU A 54 -5.42 17.22 5.12
CA LEU A 54 -5.52 15.77 4.94
C LEU A 54 -6.55 15.12 5.86
N TYR A 55 -7.78 15.00 5.34
CA TYR A 55 -8.83 14.15 5.91
C TYR A 55 -8.74 12.75 5.28
N GLY A 56 -8.08 11.81 5.97
CA GLY A 56 -8.02 10.40 5.57
C GLY A 56 -6.61 9.86 5.33
N VAL A 57 -6.52 8.85 4.46
CA VAL A 57 -5.28 8.19 4.05
C VAL A 57 -4.85 8.69 2.66
N ILE A 58 -3.55 8.92 2.47
CA ILE A 58 -2.92 9.02 1.15
C ILE A 58 -2.22 7.69 0.89
N THR A 59 -2.45 7.13 -0.28
CA THR A 59 -1.68 5.99 -0.78
C THR A 59 -0.87 6.40 -1.99
N LYS A 60 0.38 5.91 -2.07
CA LYS A 60 1.26 6.09 -3.22
C LYS A 60 2.13 4.85 -3.39
N HIS A 61 2.30 4.40 -4.62
CA HIS A 61 3.24 3.34 -4.96
C HIS A 61 4.55 3.86 -5.57
N THR A 62 5.60 3.07 -5.45
CA THR A 62 6.87 3.27 -6.14
C THR A 62 7.47 1.89 -6.43
N LEU A 63 7.99 1.70 -7.64
CA LEU A 63 8.81 0.54 -7.97
C LEU A 63 10.27 0.86 -7.65
N VAL A 64 10.95 -0.06 -6.99
CA VAL A 64 12.36 0.04 -6.62
C VAL A 64 13.09 -1.25 -7.01
N ASP A 65 14.42 -1.21 -6.94
CA ASP A 65 15.31 -2.33 -7.26
C ASP A 65 14.98 -2.98 -8.63
N ASP A 66 15.10 -2.19 -9.70
CA ASP A 66 14.82 -2.62 -11.08
C ASP A 66 13.45 -3.29 -11.25
N GLU A 67 12.42 -2.68 -10.64
CA GLU A 67 11.03 -3.16 -10.66
C GLU A 67 10.81 -4.53 -10.00
N SER A 68 11.79 -5.01 -9.23
CA SER A 68 11.65 -6.24 -8.44
C SER A 68 10.90 -6.04 -7.13
N GLN A 69 10.72 -4.79 -6.69
CA GLN A 69 10.03 -4.46 -5.45
C GLN A 69 9.01 -3.35 -5.66
N LEU A 70 7.79 -3.58 -5.18
CA LEU A 70 6.71 -2.60 -5.16
C LEU A 70 6.50 -2.10 -3.73
N HIS A 71 6.77 -0.82 -3.53
CA HIS A 71 6.58 -0.16 -2.24
C HIS A 71 5.30 0.67 -2.28
N ILE A 72 4.34 0.38 -1.40
CA ILE A 72 3.09 1.12 -1.25
C ILE A 72 3.14 1.86 0.09
N SER A 73 3.28 3.19 0.03
CA SER A 73 3.25 4.04 1.20
C SER A 73 1.81 4.49 1.49
N VAL A 74 1.32 4.17 2.68
CA VAL A 74 0.05 4.65 3.23
C VAL A 74 0.36 5.66 4.32
N LYS A 75 -0.11 6.89 4.12
CA LYS A 75 0.15 8.01 5.03
C LYS A 75 -1.13 8.62 5.56
N TYR A 76 -1.19 8.87 6.86
CA TYR A 76 -2.37 9.44 7.52
C TYR A 76 -1.99 10.46 8.60
N ARG A 77 -2.93 11.34 8.97
CA ARG A 77 -2.72 12.34 10.02
C ARG A 77 -3.49 12.00 11.30
N THR A 78 -4.77 11.66 11.12
CA THR A 78 -5.65 11.11 12.15
C THR A 78 -5.69 9.60 11.98
N ASP A 79 -5.76 8.85 13.09
CA ASP A 79 -5.78 7.40 13.05
C ASP A 79 -6.94 6.90 12.17
N PRO A 80 -6.63 6.23 11.04
CA PRO A 80 -7.63 5.81 10.09
C PRO A 80 -8.28 4.51 10.53
N THR A 81 -9.51 4.27 10.09
CA THR A 81 -10.14 2.95 10.25
C THR A 81 -9.46 1.92 9.35
N PRO A 82 -9.50 0.62 9.70
CA PRO A 82 -8.99 -0.44 8.82
C PRO A 82 -9.58 -0.37 7.40
N GLU A 83 -10.88 -0.10 7.30
CA GLU A 83 -11.57 0.08 6.01
C GLU A 83 -10.98 1.22 5.16
N GLN A 84 -10.58 2.34 5.80
CA GLN A 84 -9.96 3.45 5.09
C GLN A 84 -8.60 3.06 4.51
N ILE A 85 -7.78 2.34 5.28
CA ILE A 85 -6.48 1.82 4.83
C ILE A 85 -6.70 0.82 3.68
N ALA A 86 -7.58 -0.17 3.88
CA ALA A 86 -7.90 -1.20 2.90
C ALA A 86 -8.41 -0.60 1.58
N LYS A 87 -9.31 0.38 1.66
CA LYS A 87 -9.83 1.10 0.49
C LYS A 87 -8.72 1.87 -0.24
N GLY A 88 -7.86 2.59 0.50
CA GLY A 88 -6.74 3.34 -0.09
C GLY A 88 -5.76 2.43 -0.83
N VAL A 89 -5.39 1.28 -0.24
CA VAL A 89 -4.50 0.31 -0.89
C VAL A 89 -5.17 -0.35 -2.08
N THR A 90 -6.45 -0.71 -1.97
CA THR A 90 -7.21 -1.30 -3.10
C THR A 90 -7.29 -0.34 -4.28
N GLN A 91 -7.53 0.95 -4.04
CA GLN A 91 -7.53 1.96 -5.09
C GLN A 91 -6.16 2.11 -5.73
N GLU A 92 -5.10 2.11 -4.93
CA GLU A 92 -3.74 2.21 -5.44
C GLU A 92 -3.34 1.00 -6.30
N LEU A 93 -3.72 -0.21 -5.88
CA LEU A 93 -3.52 -1.43 -6.67
C LEU A 93 -4.25 -1.37 -8.01
N LYS A 94 -5.45 -0.77 -8.07
CA LYS A 94 -6.16 -0.55 -9.34
C LYS A 94 -5.41 0.45 -10.22
N HIS A 95 -4.93 1.56 -9.65
CA HIS A 95 -4.13 2.53 -10.41
C HIS A 95 -2.83 1.91 -10.96
N ILE A 96 -2.17 1.03 -10.22
CA ILE A 96 -1.01 0.28 -10.73
C ILE A 96 -1.43 -0.54 -11.94
N LYS A 97 -2.51 -1.34 -11.82
CA LYS A 97 -3.01 -2.12 -12.96
C LYS A 97 -3.28 -1.26 -14.19
N GLU A 98 -3.95 -0.11 -14.02
CA GLU A 98 -4.25 0.80 -15.13
C GLU A 98 -3.02 1.50 -15.71
N LYS A 99 -1.98 1.75 -14.91
CA LYS A 99 -0.77 2.45 -15.34
C LYS A 99 0.18 1.54 -16.14
N TYR A 100 0.17 0.24 -15.86
CA TYR A 100 1.03 -0.76 -16.50
C TYR A 100 0.29 -1.63 -17.54
N TYR A 101 -0.95 -1.26 -17.89
CA TYR A 101 -1.74 -1.82 -19.00
C TYR A 101 -1.62 -0.95 -20.25
#